data_AF-A0A950GM94-F1
#
_entry.id   AF-A0A950GM94-F1
#
_cell.length_a   1.000
_cell.length_b   1.000
_cell.length_c   1.000
_cell.angle_alpha   90.00
_cell.angle_beta   90.00
_cell.angle_gamma   90.00
#
_symmetry.space_group_name_H-M   'P 1'
#
loop_
_entity.id
_entity.type
_entity.pdbx_description
1 polymer ?
#
loop_
_entity_poly.entity_id
_entity_poly.type
_entity_poly.pdbx_seq_one_letter_code
_entity_poly.pdbx_strand_id
1 'polypeptide(L)'
;METKQKGSNDPLSGNAPNPEALSRISSFHAHIYYDPAATRDKAERLRQHVAERFLVRNGSWHDLPVGPHPSAMFQISFAKEVFPKIVPWLMLNRLGLTILVHPNTDRPRDDHLNHALWMGSVLPLDASRLPQADAPEPPLEPNTQPHISPE
;
A
#
# COMPACT_ATOMS: atom_id res chain seq x y z
N MET A 1 59.02 4.93 17.51
CA MET A 1 57.57 5.18 17.67
C MET A 1 56.98 5.16 16.27
N GLU A 2 56.39 4.03 15.86
CA GLU A 2 55.67 3.92 14.60
C GLU A 2 54.25 3.46 14.93
N THR A 3 53.30 4.38 14.85
CA THR A 3 51.88 4.09 14.99
C THR A 3 51.36 3.56 13.66
N LYS A 4 51.16 2.23 13.57
CA LYS A 4 50.38 1.60 12.50
C LYS A 4 48.94 2.11 12.54
N GLN A 5 48.52 2.74 11.44
CA GLN A 5 47.16 3.17 11.20
C GLN A 5 46.28 1.91 11.01
N LYS A 6 45.34 1.70 11.94
CA LYS A 6 44.36 0.61 11.87
C LYS A 6 43.33 1.00 10.81
N GLY A 7 43.34 0.30 9.67
CA GLY A 7 42.32 0.46 8.63
C GLY A 7 40.93 0.23 9.21
N SER A 8 40.05 1.21 9.05
CA SER A 8 38.62 1.07 9.33
C SER A 8 37.99 0.23 8.23
N ASN A 9 37.75 -1.05 8.50
CA ASN A 9 36.81 -1.84 7.72
C ASN A 9 35.40 -1.40 8.12
N ASP A 10 34.92 -0.30 7.53
CA ASP A 10 33.52 0.10 7.66
C ASP A 10 32.68 -0.78 6.70
N PRO A 11 31.78 -1.64 7.23
CA PRO A 11 30.94 -2.51 6.40
C PRO A 11 29.96 -1.73 5.50
N LEU A 12 29.86 -0.41 5.65
CA LEU A 12 29.03 0.47 4.80
C LEU A 12 29.74 0.98 3.54
N SER A 13 30.99 0.55 3.27
CA SER A 13 31.78 0.95 2.08
C SER A 13 31.26 0.37 0.73
N GLY A 14 30.07 -0.24 0.71
CA GLY A 14 29.40 -0.63 -0.53
C GLY A 14 28.68 0.55 -1.15
N ASN A 15 28.62 0.60 -2.49
CA ASN A 15 27.92 1.63 -3.27
C ASN A 15 26.39 1.50 -3.08
N ALA A 16 25.89 1.78 -1.88
CA ALA A 16 24.46 1.79 -1.58
C ALA A 16 23.78 2.91 -2.40
N PRO A 17 22.62 2.64 -3.02
CA PRO A 17 21.91 3.67 -3.75
C PRO A 17 21.56 4.83 -2.80
N ASN A 18 21.63 6.06 -3.32
CA ASN A 18 21.19 7.23 -2.58
C ASN A 18 19.71 7.06 -2.16
N PRO A 19 19.32 7.50 -0.95
CA PRO A 19 17.93 7.48 -0.53
C PRO A 19 17.03 8.22 -1.53
N GLU A 20 15.85 7.65 -1.80
CA GLU A 20 14.87 8.29 -2.67
C GLU A 20 14.10 9.41 -1.96
N ALA A 21 13.69 10.43 -2.71
CA ALA A 21 12.91 11.54 -2.18
C ALA A 21 11.43 11.13 -1.98
N LEU A 22 10.88 11.39 -0.79
CA LEU A 22 9.46 11.16 -0.49
C LEU A 22 8.50 11.91 -1.43
N SER A 23 8.97 12.98 -2.07
CA SER A 23 8.20 13.73 -3.07
C SER A 23 7.84 12.92 -4.31
N ARG A 24 8.49 11.78 -4.55
CA ARG A 24 8.13 10.83 -5.62
C ARG A 24 6.79 10.14 -5.39
N ILE A 25 6.35 10.06 -4.13
CA ILE A 25 5.05 9.48 -3.80
C ILE A 25 3.97 10.51 -4.13
N SER A 26 3.10 10.18 -5.09
CA SER A 26 1.95 10.99 -5.45
C SER A 26 0.71 10.65 -4.61
N SER A 27 0.51 9.38 -4.30
CA SER A 27 -0.61 8.88 -3.50
C SER A 27 -0.31 7.47 -2.96
N PHE A 28 -1.30 6.83 -2.34
CA PHE A 28 -1.22 5.44 -1.89
C PHE A 28 -2.50 4.70 -2.25
N HIS A 29 -2.35 3.40 -2.52
CA HIS A 29 -3.46 2.47 -2.63
C HIS A 29 -3.38 1.41 -1.53
N ALA A 30 -4.54 1.04 -0.99
CA ALA A 30 -4.73 -0.19 -0.22
C ALA A 30 -5.64 -1.14 -1.02
N HIS A 31 -5.21 -2.38 -1.20
CA HIS A 31 -6.01 -3.45 -1.82
C HIS A 31 -6.42 -4.44 -0.75
N ILE A 32 -7.73 -4.56 -0.53
CA ILE A 32 -8.31 -5.34 0.54
C ILE A 32 -8.82 -6.63 -0.09
N TYR A 33 -8.12 -7.72 0.20
CA TYR A 33 -8.43 -9.03 -0.36
C TYR A 33 -9.45 -9.75 0.51
N TYR A 34 -10.37 -10.45 -0.15
CA TYR A 34 -11.38 -11.25 0.50
C TYR A 34 -11.67 -12.52 -0.31
N ASP A 35 -12.19 -13.52 0.36
CA ASP A 35 -12.87 -14.65 -0.26
C ASP A 35 -14.37 -14.32 -0.42
N PRO A 36 -14.94 -14.34 -1.65
CA PRO A 36 -16.34 -14.01 -1.89
C PRO A 36 -17.35 -14.89 -1.15
N ALA A 37 -17.01 -16.15 -0.85
CA ALA A 37 -17.90 -17.09 -0.16
C ALA A 37 -17.76 -17.02 1.37
N ALA A 38 -16.58 -16.66 1.89
CA ALA A 38 -16.27 -16.79 3.31
C ALA A 38 -16.05 -15.47 4.07
N THR A 39 -15.68 -14.38 3.41
CA THR A 39 -15.25 -13.13 4.08
C THR A 39 -15.74 -11.84 3.43
N ARG A 40 -16.67 -11.94 2.48
CA ARG A 40 -17.26 -10.78 1.79
C ARG A 40 -17.91 -9.79 2.75
N ASP A 41 -18.62 -10.30 3.75
CA ASP A 41 -19.30 -9.54 4.80
C ASP A 41 -18.31 -8.68 5.61
N LYS A 42 -17.14 -9.25 5.95
CA LYS A 42 -16.06 -8.52 6.64
C LYS A 42 -15.48 -7.42 5.75
N ALA A 43 -15.29 -7.70 4.47
CA ALA A 43 -14.79 -6.73 3.50
C ALA A 43 -15.77 -5.56 3.35
N GLU A 44 -17.07 -5.83 3.27
CA GLU A 44 -18.13 -4.81 3.21
C GLU A 44 -18.13 -3.94 4.47
N ARG A 45 -18.07 -4.57 5.64
CA ARG A 45 -18.03 -3.86 6.92
C ARG A 45 -16.79 -2.98 7.05
N LEU A 46 -15.63 -3.48 6.63
CA LEU A 46 -14.40 -2.68 6.62
C LEU A 46 -14.51 -1.49 5.66
N ARG A 47 -15.01 -1.71 4.43
CA ARG A 47 -15.20 -0.66 3.42
C ARG A 47 -16.15 0.43 3.91
N GLN A 48 -17.24 0.05 4.58
CA GLN A 48 -18.16 0.99 5.21
C GLN A 48 -17.46 1.78 6.32
N HIS A 49 -16.78 1.10 7.25
CA HIS A 49 -16.10 1.77 8.35
C HIS A 49 -15.04 2.78 7.88
N VAL A 50 -14.33 2.44 6.79
CA VAL A 50 -13.40 3.37 6.15
C VAL A 50 -14.14 4.58 5.57
N ALA A 51 -15.25 4.38 4.87
CA ALA A 51 -16.03 5.47 4.27
C ALA A 51 -16.58 6.46 5.29
N GLU A 52 -16.91 5.99 6.49
CA GLU A 52 -17.41 6.82 7.60
C GLU A 52 -16.31 7.65 8.27
N ARG A 53 -15.02 7.31 8.09
CA ARG A 53 -13.90 7.85 8.88
C ARG A 53 -12.81 8.55 8.09
N PHE A 54 -12.66 8.23 6.80
CA PHE A 54 -11.55 8.73 5.99
C PHE A 54 -12.01 9.29 4.66
N LEU A 55 -11.43 10.42 4.26
CA LEU A 55 -11.68 11.05 2.98
C LEU A 55 -10.85 10.32 1.91
N VAL A 56 -11.46 9.35 1.25
CA VAL A 56 -10.80 8.41 0.33
C VAL A 56 -11.69 8.09 -0.87
N ARG A 57 -11.10 7.42 -1.86
CA ARG A 57 -11.81 6.81 -2.97
C ARG A 57 -11.93 5.32 -2.75
N ASN A 58 -13.13 4.85 -2.44
CA ASN A 58 -13.47 3.44 -2.50
C ASN A 58 -13.71 3.01 -3.95
N GLY A 59 -12.89 2.09 -4.45
CA GLY A 59 -13.00 1.50 -5.78
C GLY A 59 -14.15 0.49 -5.92
N SER A 60 -14.26 -0.07 -7.11
CA SER A 60 -15.21 -1.14 -7.43
C SER A 60 -14.87 -2.43 -6.71
N TRP A 61 -15.87 -3.28 -6.55
CA TRP A 61 -15.66 -4.66 -6.12
C TRP A 61 -15.20 -5.52 -7.30
N HIS A 62 -14.18 -6.33 -7.07
CA HIS A 62 -13.70 -7.32 -8.02
C HIS A 62 -13.78 -8.69 -7.36
N ASP A 63 -14.85 -9.43 -7.65
CA ASP A 63 -15.06 -10.78 -7.09
C ASP A 63 -14.21 -11.87 -7.79
N LEU A 64 -13.37 -11.47 -8.74
CA LEU A 64 -12.41 -12.30 -9.47
C LEU A 64 -11.05 -11.59 -9.55
N PRO A 65 -9.94 -12.31 -9.81
CA PRO A 65 -8.62 -11.71 -10.05
C PRO A 65 -8.67 -10.63 -11.14
N VAL A 66 -7.95 -9.53 -10.94
CA VAL A 66 -7.89 -8.40 -11.87
C VAL A 66 -6.49 -7.76 -11.84
N GLY A 67 -5.93 -7.44 -13.00
CA GLY A 67 -4.59 -6.86 -13.07
C GLY A 67 -3.54 -7.75 -12.35
N PRO A 68 -2.70 -7.18 -11.48
CA PRO A 68 -1.70 -7.96 -10.72
C PRO A 68 -2.29 -8.73 -9.54
N HIS A 69 -3.57 -8.56 -9.22
CA HIS A 69 -4.18 -9.05 -7.99
C HIS A 69 -4.69 -10.49 -8.16
N PRO A 70 -4.18 -11.46 -7.38
CA PRO A 70 -4.44 -12.88 -7.62
C PRO A 70 -5.78 -13.39 -7.06
N SER A 71 -6.57 -12.54 -6.41
CA SER A 71 -7.80 -12.92 -5.71
C SER A 71 -8.78 -11.75 -5.69
N ALA A 72 -10.00 -12.02 -5.25
CA ALA A 72 -11.02 -10.99 -5.13
C ALA A 72 -10.58 -9.87 -4.18
N MET A 73 -10.82 -8.62 -4.58
CA MET A 73 -10.40 -7.44 -3.83
C MET A 73 -11.25 -6.22 -4.16
N PHE A 74 -11.07 -5.17 -3.35
CA PHE A 74 -11.37 -3.81 -3.76
C PHE A 74 -10.21 -2.89 -3.38
N GLN A 75 -10.08 -1.79 -4.12
CA GLN A 75 -9.09 -0.75 -3.88
C GLN A 75 -9.64 0.37 -3.00
N ILE A 76 -8.79 0.95 -2.17
CA ILE A 76 -8.96 2.24 -1.50
C ILE A 76 -7.82 3.14 -1.94
N SER A 77 -8.11 4.24 -2.64
CA SER A 77 -7.11 5.25 -3.02
C SER A 77 -7.18 6.46 -2.09
N PHE A 78 -6.01 6.93 -1.64
CA PHE A 78 -5.93 8.01 -0.65
C PHE A 78 -4.65 8.84 -0.78
N ALA A 79 -4.75 10.09 -0.35
CA ALA A 79 -3.65 11.05 -0.36
C ALA A 79 -2.62 10.76 0.74
N LYS A 80 -1.41 11.32 0.60
CA LYS A 80 -0.30 11.14 1.55
C LYS A 80 -0.67 11.52 2.98
N GLU A 81 -1.48 12.56 3.12
CA GLU A 81 -1.91 13.13 4.39
C GLU A 81 -2.84 12.18 5.17
N VAL A 82 -3.49 11.25 4.47
CA VAL A 82 -4.38 10.24 5.06
C VAL A 82 -3.59 9.04 5.59
N PHE A 83 -2.42 8.74 4.99
CA PHE A 83 -1.57 7.59 5.34
C PHE A 83 -1.34 7.41 6.86
N PRO A 84 -0.86 8.42 7.62
CA PRO A 84 -0.55 8.25 9.04
C PRO A 84 -1.77 7.93 9.92
N LYS A 85 -3.00 8.10 9.39
CA LYS A 85 -4.23 7.76 10.10
C LYS A 85 -4.82 6.43 9.63
N ILE A 86 -4.99 6.26 8.32
CA ILE A 86 -5.68 5.08 7.78
C ILE A 86 -4.87 3.80 7.96
N VAL A 87 -3.55 3.83 7.78
CA VAL A 87 -2.73 2.62 7.84
C VAL A 87 -2.68 2.05 9.26
N PRO A 88 -2.39 2.81 10.32
CA PRO A 88 -2.52 2.31 11.69
C PRO A 88 -3.94 1.86 12.04
N TRP A 89 -4.97 2.56 11.56
CA TRP A 89 -6.35 2.16 11.79
C TRP A 89 -6.68 0.81 11.15
N LEU A 90 -6.22 0.55 9.91
CA LEU A 90 -6.36 -0.74 9.25
C LEU A 90 -5.61 -1.86 9.98
N MET A 91 -4.42 -1.58 10.54
CA MET A 91 -3.67 -2.56 11.33
C MET A 91 -4.51 -3.12 12.49
N LEU A 92 -5.29 -2.26 13.14
CA LEU A 92 -6.15 -2.63 14.26
C LEU A 92 -7.51 -3.21 13.83
N ASN A 93 -8.06 -2.74 12.70
CA ASN A 93 -9.46 -2.93 12.35
C ASN A 93 -9.70 -3.78 11.10
N ARG A 94 -8.69 -4.40 10.49
CA ARG A 94 -8.83 -5.17 9.22
C ARG A 94 -9.69 -6.44 9.30
N LEU A 95 -10.27 -6.78 10.46
CA LEU A 95 -11.16 -7.95 10.62
C LEU A 95 -10.55 -9.28 10.15
N GLY A 96 -9.22 -9.41 10.20
CA GLY A 96 -8.49 -10.57 9.71
C GLY A 96 -8.25 -10.61 8.19
N LEU A 97 -8.74 -9.64 7.42
CA LEU A 97 -8.54 -9.54 5.97
C LEU A 97 -7.08 -9.25 5.61
N THR A 98 -6.62 -9.77 4.48
CA THR A 98 -5.30 -9.47 3.94
C THR A 98 -5.32 -8.13 3.20
N ILE A 99 -4.34 -7.27 3.46
CA ILE A 99 -4.24 -5.94 2.84
C ILE A 99 -2.84 -5.72 2.29
N LEU A 100 -2.76 -5.36 1.01
CA LEU A 100 -1.57 -4.78 0.38
C LEU A 100 -1.72 -3.26 0.42
N VAL A 101 -0.72 -2.53 0.91
CA VAL A 101 -0.65 -1.07 0.71
C VAL A 101 0.63 -0.75 -0.04
N HIS A 102 0.56 0.08 -1.06
CA HIS A 102 1.73 0.53 -1.81
C HIS A 102 1.66 2.04 -2.08
N PRO A 103 2.82 2.71 -2.19
CA PRO A 103 2.88 4.06 -2.75
C PRO A 103 2.54 4.04 -4.24
N ASN A 104 2.17 5.18 -4.79
CA ASN A 104 2.12 5.40 -6.23
C ASN A 104 3.22 6.38 -6.61
N THR A 105 4.25 5.88 -7.29
CA THR A 105 5.35 6.63 -7.90
C THR A 105 5.27 6.50 -9.43
N ASP A 106 6.35 6.82 -10.15
CA ASP A 106 6.52 6.53 -11.56
C ASP A 106 7.01 5.09 -11.83
N ARG A 107 7.04 4.21 -10.82
CA ARG A 107 7.54 2.83 -10.90
C ARG A 107 6.51 1.79 -10.41
N PRO A 108 5.37 1.59 -11.10
CA PRO A 108 4.27 0.77 -10.58
C PRO A 108 4.67 -0.66 -10.22
N ARG A 109 5.54 -1.30 -11.01
CA ARG A 109 6.06 -2.63 -10.68
C ARG A 109 6.82 -2.65 -9.35
N ASP A 110 7.72 -1.71 -9.11
CA ASP A 110 8.48 -1.64 -7.87
C ASP A 110 7.58 -1.24 -6.70
N ASP A 111 6.62 -0.34 -6.95
CA ASP A 111 5.64 0.08 -5.95
C ASP A 111 4.88 -1.13 -5.38
N HIS A 112 4.42 -2.04 -6.24
CA HIS A 112 3.65 -3.22 -5.82
C HIS A 112 4.51 -4.35 -5.24
N LEU A 113 5.76 -4.51 -5.71
CA LEU A 113 6.58 -5.68 -5.39
C LEU A 113 7.64 -5.39 -4.31
N ASN A 114 8.22 -4.19 -4.33
CA ASN A 114 9.41 -3.82 -3.55
C ASN A 114 9.11 -2.75 -2.50
N HIS A 115 8.23 -1.79 -2.78
CA HIS A 115 7.88 -0.68 -1.88
C HIS A 115 6.59 -0.94 -1.07
N ALA A 116 5.96 -2.09 -1.30
CA ALA A 116 4.71 -2.47 -0.68
C ALA A 116 4.88 -2.87 0.80
N LEU A 117 3.84 -2.60 1.57
CA LEU A 117 3.62 -3.17 2.90
C LEU A 117 2.42 -4.10 2.88
N TRP A 118 2.47 -5.16 3.70
CA TRP A 118 1.41 -6.14 3.81
C TRP A 118 0.92 -6.26 5.25
N MET A 119 -0.39 -6.43 5.41
CA MET A 119 -1.03 -6.81 6.67
C MET A 119 -1.73 -8.16 6.48
N GLY A 120 -1.36 -9.16 7.29
CA GLY A 120 -1.79 -10.54 7.07
C GLY A 120 -0.82 -11.29 6.16
N SER A 121 -1.34 -12.03 5.19
CA SER A 121 -0.52 -12.83 4.28
C SER A 121 0.03 -11.99 3.13
N VAL A 122 1.24 -12.31 2.66
CA VAL A 122 1.76 -11.79 1.39
C VAL A 122 1.23 -12.66 0.26
N LEU A 123 0.53 -12.08 -0.72
CA LEU A 123 -0.01 -12.82 -1.86
C LEU A 123 0.92 -12.71 -3.08
N PRO A 124 1.00 -13.74 -3.93
CA PRO A 124 1.86 -13.74 -5.11
C PRO A 124 1.21 -12.91 -6.23
N LEU A 125 1.55 -11.61 -6.30
CA LEU A 125 1.05 -10.73 -7.36
C LEU A 125 1.56 -11.17 -8.75
N ASP A 126 0.73 -11.01 -9.78
CA ASP A 126 1.15 -11.25 -11.17
C ASP A 126 1.98 -10.06 -11.68
N ALA A 127 3.30 -10.15 -11.49
CA ALA A 127 4.25 -9.14 -11.92
C ALA A 127 4.17 -8.87 -13.43
N SER A 128 3.72 -9.81 -14.27
CA SER A 128 3.62 -9.59 -15.73
C SER A 128 2.60 -8.51 -16.11
N ARG A 129 1.66 -8.20 -15.20
CA ARG A 129 0.60 -7.21 -15.39
C ARG A 129 1.00 -5.79 -14.97
N LEU A 130 2.22 -5.61 -14.45
CA LEU A 130 2.71 -4.34 -13.96
C LEU A 130 3.72 -3.70 -14.93
N PRO A 131 3.48 -2.47 -15.41
CA PRO A 131 4.48 -1.75 -16.18
C PRO A 131 5.68 -1.39 -15.29
N GLN A 132 6.87 -1.33 -15.88
CA GLN A 132 8.07 -0.90 -15.15
C GLN A 132 8.06 0.59 -14.84
N ALA A 133 7.41 1.40 -15.67
CA ALA A 133 7.27 2.83 -15.47
C ALA A 133 5.92 3.31 -16.01
N ASP A 134 5.36 4.34 -15.37
CA ASP A 134 4.14 5.02 -15.79
C ASP A 134 4.13 6.46 -15.24
N ALA A 135 3.17 7.27 -15.66
CA ALA A 135 2.94 8.57 -15.04
C ALA A 135 2.57 8.39 -13.56
N PRO A 136 3.09 9.23 -12.64
CA PRO A 136 2.71 9.17 -11.24
C PRO A 136 1.20 9.34 -11.06
N GLU A 137 0.56 8.44 -10.31
CA GLU A 137 -0.88 8.48 -10.08
C GLU A 137 -1.22 9.42 -8.90
N PRO A 138 -1.89 10.57 -9.14
CA PRO A 138 -2.40 11.40 -8.05
C PRO A 138 -3.52 10.65 -7.30
N PRO A 139 -3.88 11.06 -6.06
CA PRO A 139 -4.97 10.42 -5.36
C PRO A 139 -6.26 10.61 -6.16
N LEU A 140 -7.02 9.52 -6.35
CA LEU A 140 -8.29 9.59 -7.06
C LEU A 140 -9.30 10.43 -6.25
N GLU A 141 -10.16 11.17 -6.95
CA GLU A 141 -11.18 12.03 -6.34
C GLU A 141 -12.02 11.26 -5.30
N PRO A 142 -11.98 11.65 -4.01
CA PRO A 142 -12.69 10.95 -2.94
C PRO A 142 -14.19 10.81 -3.21
N ASN A 143 -14.76 9.68 -2.79
CA ASN A 143 -16.20 9.40 -2.92
C ASN A 143 -16.85 9.03 -1.58
N THR A 144 -16.19 9.35 -0.48
CA THR A 144 -16.66 9.11 0.89
C THR A 144 -17.03 10.41 1.59
N GLN A 145 -17.86 10.32 2.63
CA GLN A 145 -18.25 11.46 3.48
C GLN A 145 -17.98 11.10 4.95
N PRO A 146 -16.76 11.38 5.45
CA PRO A 146 -16.42 11.09 6.83
C PRO A 146 -17.28 11.88 7.80
N HIS A 147 -17.82 11.19 8.80
CA HIS A 147 -18.64 11.77 9.87
C HIS A 147 -18.36 11.14 11.24
N ILE A 148 -17.42 10.20 11.30
CA ILE A 148 -16.96 9.55 12.53
C ILE A 148 -15.45 9.76 12.66
N SER A 149 -14.98 10.13 13.86
CA SER A 149 -13.54 10.21 14.13
C SER A 149 -12.90 8.82 14.12
N PRO A 150 -11.70 8.64 13.53
CA PRO A 150 -10.93 7.40 13.64
C PRO A 150 -10.20 7.25 14.98
N GLU A 151 -10.35 8.20 15.91
CA GLU A 151 -9.81 8.20 17.29
C GLU A 151 -10.52 7.21 18.22
#